data_AF-A0A822XBV4-F1
#
_entry.id   AF-A0A822XBV4-F1
#
_cell.length_a   1.000
_cell.length_b   1.000
_cell.length_c   1.000
_cell.angle_alpha   90.00
_cell.angle_beta   90.00
_cell.angle_gamma   90.00
#
_symmetry.space_group_name_H-M   'P 1'
#
loop_
_entity.id
_entity.type
_entity.pdbx_description
1 polymer ?
#
loop_
_entity_poly.entity_id
_entity_poly.type
_entity_poly.pdbx_seq_one_letter_code
_entity_poly.pdbx_strand_id
1 'polypeptide(L)'
;MSSLSHSVDAPYVSIDKSDLVNRISMGRTLPTWRDRIESRIEHWSIFRRALRLDERSDFDRLVKSVRIRSSACSMIPAVDEIEPALLAMLVGLESRLSKLERELHNNG
;
A
#
# COMPACT_ATOMS: atom_id res chain seq x y z
N MET A 1 -3.41 39.01 -5.81
CA MET A 1 -2.38 38.80 -6.86
C MET A 1 -1.09 38.38 -6.17
N SER A 2 -0.38 37.42 -6.78
CA SER A 2 0.88 36.75 -6.35
C SER A 2 0.71 35.77 -5.17
N SER A 3 0.65 34.44 -5.34
CA SER A 3 1.54 33.48 -6.03
C SER A 3 3.01 33.60 -5.59
N LEU A 4 3.47 32.62 -4.79
CA LEU A 4 4.52 31.67 -5.21
C LEU A 4 4.86 30.64 -4.11
N SER A 5 4.71 29.37 -4.49
CA SER A 5 5.63 28.25 -4.24
C SER A 5 6.19 28.04 -2.82
N HIS A 6 5.64 27.05 -2.12
CA HIS A 6 6.50 25.99 -1.58
C HIS A 6 5.99 24.66 -2.16
N SER A 7 6.56 24.33 -3.32
CA SER A 7 6.61 22.97 -3.84
C SER A 7 7.44 22.16 -2.86
N VAL A 8 6.77 21.42 -1.98
CA VAL A 8 7.38 20.28 -1.30
C VAL A 8 7.06 19.09 -2.18
N ASP A 9 8.09 18.54 -2.82
CA ASP A 9 8.07 17.31 -3.60
C ASP A 9 7.38 16.19 -2.81
N ALA A 10 6.08 16.00 -3.02
CA ALA A 10 5.31 14.94 -2.39
C ALA A 10 5.18 13.78 -3.38
N PRO A 11 5.92 12.66 -3.20
CA PRO A 11 5.86 11.49 -4.09
C PRO A 11 4.57 10.67 -3.93
N TYR A 12 3.48 11.28 -3.46
CA TYR A 12 2.19 10.65 -3.32
C TYR A 12 1.10 11.58 -3.83
N VAL A 13 0.87 11.44 -5.13
CA VAL A 13 -0.41 11.82 -5.71
C VAL A 13 -1.40 10.78 -5.18
N SER A 14 -2.14 11.15 -4.13
CA SER A 14 -3.50 10.60 -3.97
C SER A 14 -4.16 10.87 -5.31
N ILE A 15 -4.41 9.86 -6.13
CA ILE A 15 -5.01 10.13 -7.44
C ILE A 15 -6.40 10.66 -7.14
N ASP A 16 -6.54 11.98 -7.23
CA ASP A 16 -7.82 12.63 -7.10
C ASP A 16 -8.74 12.02 -8.17
N LYS A 17 -10.01 11.83 -7.81
CA LYS A 17 -11.02 11.37 -8.77
C LYS A 17 -11.02 12.26 -10.01
N SER A 18 -10.73 13.55 -9.86
CA SER A 18 -10.59 14.49 -10.98
C SER A 18 -9.44 14.13 -11.92
N ASP A 19 -8.28 13.73 -11.39
CA ASP A 19 -7.11 13.30 -12.18
C ASP A 19 -7.34 11.98 -12.91
N LEU A 20 -8.02 11.02 -12.27
CA LEU A 20 -8.43 9.78 -12.93
C LEU A 20 -9.34 10.06 -14.13
N VAL A 21 -10.34 10.91 -13.94
CA VAL A 21 -11.29 11.29 -14.98
C VAL A 21 -10.58 12.03 -16.12
N ASN A 22 -9.66 12.94 -15.81
CA ASN A 22 -8.86 13.65 -16.80
C ASN A 22 -7.98 12.69 -17.62
N ARG A 23 -7.37 11.67 -17.00
CA ARG A 23 -6.55 10.68 -17.72
C ARG A 23 -7.37 9.85 -18.71
N ILE A 24 -8.59 9.46 -18.31
CA ILE A 24 -9.53 8.73 -19.19
C ILE A 24 -9.99 9.64 -20.34
N SER A 25 -10.38 10.89 -20.03
CA SER A 25 -10.82 11.87 -21.04
C SER A 25 -9.73 12.22 -22.06
N MET A 26 -8.45 12.16 -21.66
CA MET A 26 -7.29 12.39 -22.51
C MET A 26 -6.80 11.13 -23.26
N GLY A 27 -7.52 10.00 -23.18
CA GLY A 27 -7.18 8.76 -23.90
C GLY A 27 -5.94 8.02 -23.36
N ARG A 28 -5.52 8.30 -22.12
CA ARG A 28 -4.37 7.64 -21.48
C ARG A 28 -4.81 6.37 -20.74
N THR A 29 -4.04 5.30 -20.86
CA THR A 29 -4.25 4.07 -20.09
C THR A 29 -4.14 4.33 -18.59
N LEU A 30 -5.12 3.86 -17.82
CA LEU A 30 -5.06 3.93 -16.36
C LEU A 30 -3.95 3.00 -15.84
N PRO A 31 -3.13 3.45 -14.87
CA PRO A 31 -2.15 2.58 -14.23
C PRO A 31 -2.88 1.40 -13.57
N THR A 32 -2.28 0.21 -13.61
CA THR A 32 -2.89 -0.96 -12.96
C THR A 32 -2.93 -0.76 -11.45
N TRP A 33 -3.77 -1.54 -10.74
CA TRP A 33 -3.76 -1.50 -9.28
C TRP A 33 -2.36 -1.78 -8.70
N ARG A 34 -1.60 -2.68 -9.34
CA ARG A 34 -0.23 -3.01 -8.98
C ARG A 34 0.71 -1.80 -9.09
N ASP A 35 0.59 -1.04 -10.17
CA ASP A 35 1.44 0.15 -10.36
C ASP A 35 1.16 1.21 -9.29
N ARG A 36 -0.13 1.40 -8.96
CA ARG A 36 -0.54 2.36 -7.93
C ARG A 36 -0.03 1.97 -6.55
N ILE A 37 -0.18 0.70 -6.16
CA ILE A 37 0.26 0.26 -4.82
C ILE A 37 1.78 0.26 -4.68
N GLU A 38 2.56 -0.02 -5.73
CA GLU A 38 4.02 0.09 -5.64
C GLU A 38 4.46 1.55 -5.51
N SER A 39 3.82 2.49 -6.22
CA SER A 39 4.05 3.92 -6.02
C SER A 39 3.71 4.35 -4.59
N ARG A 40 2.65 3.79 -4.01
CA ARG A 40 2.28 4.04 -2.61
C ARG A 40 3.32 3.49 -1.63
N ILE A 41 3.78 2.27 -1.84
CA ILE A 41 4.79 1.62 -0.99
C ILE A 41 6.09 2.43 -1.01
N GLU A 42 6.48 2.96 -2.17
CA GLU A 42 7.63 3.85 -2.28
C GLU A 42 7.44 5.12 -1.45
N HIS A 43 6.25 5.71 -1.47
CA HIS A 43 5.95 6.85 -0.60
C HIS A 43 6.03 6.51 0.90
N TRP A 44 5.60 5.30 1.28
CA TRP A 44 5.74 4.82 2.66
C TRP A 44 7.21 4.60 3.08
N SER A 45 8.18 4.67 2.17
CA SER A 45 9.60 4.57 2.51
C SER A 45 10.05 5.63 3.54
N ILE A 46 9.43 6.81 3.55
CA ILE A 46 9.70 7.87 4.54
C ILE A 46 9.28 7.38 5.93
N PHE A 47 8.08 6.83 6.06
CA PHE A 47 7.60 6.23 7.30
C PHE A 47 8.48 5.06 7.73
N ARG A 48 8.79 4.14 6.82
CA ARG A 48 9.69 3.01 7.08
C ARG A 48 11.05 3.45 7.60
N ARG A 49 11.62 4.54 7.07
CA ARG A 49 12.90 5.08 7.54
C ARG A 49 12.84 5.63 8.96
N ALA A 50 11.69 6.12 9.42
CA ALA A 50 11.52 6.61 10.79
C ALA A 50 11.39 5.49 11.84
N LEU A 51 11.05 4.26 11.42
CA LEU A 51 10.89 3.09 12.30
C LEU A 51 12.23 2.55 12.83
N ARG A 52 12.18 1.90 14.01
CA ARG A 52 13.28 1.09 14.56
C ARG A 52 13.56 -0.15 13.68
N LEU A 53 14.69 -0.82 13.90
CA LEU A 53 15.14 -1.92 13.03
C LEU A 53 14.18 -3.13 13.03
N ASP A 54 13.66 -3.47 14.20
CA ASP A 54 12.63 -4.48 14.41
C ASP A 54 11.32 -4.07 13.73
N GLU A 55 10.85 -2.84 13.97
CA GLU A 55 9.65 -2.30 13.35
C GLU A 55 9.73 -2.23 11.82
N ARG A 56 10.91 -1.95 11.24
CA ARG A 56 11.15 -2.00 9.79
C ARG A 56 10.95 -3.40 9.23
N SER A 57 11.48 -4.41 9.94
CA SER A 57 11.34 -5.81 9.54
C SER A 57 9.87 -6.23 9.60
N ASP A 58 9.11 -5.71 10.56
CA ASP A 58 7.68 -5.95 10.71
C ASP A 58 6.89 -5.29 9.58
N PHE A 59 7.19 -4.03 9.28
CA PHE A 59 6.62 -3.30 8.14
C PHE A 59 6.89 -4.00 6.80
N ASP A 60 8.10 -4.51 6.56
CA ASP A 60 8.44 -5.23 5.33
C ASP A 60 7.60 -6.51 5.16
N ARG A 61 7.25 -7.19 6.26
CA ARG A 61 6.35 -8.36 6.22
C ARG A 61 4.90 -7.96 5.92
N LEU A 62 4.46 -6.79 6.38
CA LEU A 62 3.15 -6.23 6.01
C LEU A 62 3.10 -5.91 4.52
N VAL A 63 4.09 -5.19 4.00
CA VAL A 63 4.21 -4.87 2.56
C VAL A 63 4.28 -6.14 1.71
N LYS A 64 5.03 -7.16 2.15
CA LYS A 64 5.07 -8.47 1.48
C LYS A 64 3.68 -9.10 1.39
N SER A 65 2.83 -8.90 2.40
CA SER A 65 1.46 -9.42 2.39
C SER A 65 0.60 -8.74 1.32
N VAL A 66 0.77 -7.44 1.12
CA VAL A 66 0.11 -6.73 0.01
C VAL A 66 0.50 -7.33 -1.34
N ARG A 67 1.81 -7.53 -1.58
CA ARG A 67 2.33 -8.05 -2.85
C ARG A 67 1.85 -9.47 -3.16
N ILE A 68 1.89 -10.37 -2.17
CA ILE A 68 1.43 -11.77 -2.33
C ILE A 68 -0.05 -11.83 -2.74
N ARG A 69 -0.87 -10.91 -2.23
CA ARG A 69 -2.32 -10.87 -2.49
C ARG A 69 -2.70 -9.85 -3.57
N SER A 70 -1.75 -9.42 -4.40
CA SER A 70 -1.99 -8.41 -5.44
C SER A 70 -3.13 -8.78 -6.39
N SER A 71 -3.30 -10.06 -6.71
CA SER A 71 -4.42 -10.54 -7.53
C SER A 71 -5.77 -10.34 -6.84
N ALA A 72 -5.89 -10.75 -5.57
CA ALA A 72 -7.11 -10.57 -4.78
C ALA A 72 -7.44 -9.08 -4.56
N CYS A 73 -6.40 -8.28 -4.28
CA CYS A 73 -6.54 -6.83 -4.11
C CYS A 73 -7.06 -6.13 -5.37
N SER A 74 -6.64 -6.60 -6.55
CA SER A 74 -7.08 -6.04 -7.83
C SER A 74 -8.54 -6.33 -8.18
N MET A 75 -9.19 -7.26 -7.45
CA MET A 75 -10.61 -7.57 -7.63
C MET A 75 -11.53 -6.55 -6.95
N ILE A 76 -11.03 -5.80 -5.98
CA ILE A 76 -11.78 -4.70 -5.39
C ILE A 76 -11.64 -3.51 -6.34
N PRO A 77 -12.72 -3.00 -6.95
CA PRO A 77 -12.68 -1.80 -7.78
C PRO A 77 -12.55 -0.57 -6.87
N ALA A 78 -11.45 -0.49 -6.13
CA ALA A 78 -11.15 0.60 -5.22
C ALA A 78 -10.45 1.71 -5.99
N VAL A 79 -11.00 2.93 -5.84
CA VAL A 79 -10.35 4.17 -6.26
C VAL A 79 -9.07 4.42 -5.45
N ASP A 80 -9.02 3.90 -4.22
CA ASP A 80 -7.87 3.99 -3.31
C ASP A 80 -7.25 2.61 -3.07
N GLU A 81 -5.94 2.50 -3.25
CA GLU A 81 -5.16 1.30 -2.98
C GLU A 81 -5.00 0.95 -1.49
N ILE A 82 -5.29 1.89 -0.56
CA ILE A 82 -5.15 1.62 0.89
C ILE A 82 -6.05 0.48 1.34
N GLU A 83 -7.35 0.53 1.05
CA GLU A 83 -8.32 -0.44 1.57
C GLU A 83 -7.91 -1.91 1.25
N PRO A 84 -7.69 -2.28 -0.03
CA PRO A 84 -7.22 -3.63 -0.34
C PRO A 84 -5.83 -3.94 0.26
N ALA A 85 -4.93 -2.96 0.38
CA ALA A 85 -3.64 -3.17 1.02
C ALA A 85 -3.79 -3.48 2.52
N LEU A 86 -4.66 -2.77 3.24
CA LEU A 86 -4.94 -3.02 4.66
C LEU A 86 -5.55 -4.40 4.86
N LEU A 87 -6.53 -4.79 4.04
CA LEU A 87 -7.10 -6.15 4.09
C LEU A 87 -6.01 -7.22 3.89
N ALA A 88 -5.12 -7.03 2.92
CA ALA A 88 -4.02 -7.96 2.68
C ALA A 88 -3.04 -8.04 3.86
N MET A 89 -2.73 -6.90 4.49
CA MET A 89 -1.89 -6.82 5.70
C MET A 89 -2.54 -7.55 6.89
N LEU A 90 -3.83 -7.31 7.15
CA LEU A 90 -4.59 -7.96 8.23
C LEU A 90 -4.63 -9.48 8.06
N VAL A 91 -4.91 -9.96 6.85
CA VAL A 91 -4.87 -11.40 6.55
C VAL A 91 -3.46 -11.98 6.77
N GLY A 92 -2.42 -11.21 6.43
CA GLY A 92 -1.03 -11.59 6.69
C GLY A 92 -0.70 -11.70 8.19
N LEU A 93 -1.22 -10.78 9.00
CA LEU A 93 -1.08 -10.79 10.45
C LEU A 93 -1.80 -12.00 11.07
N GLU A 94 -3.08 -12.19 10.74
CA GLU A 94 -3.86 -13.34 11.22
C GLU A 94 -3.21 -14.68 10.86
N SER A 95 -2.74 -14.82 9.63
CA SER A 95 -2.05 -16.04 9.19
C SER A 95 -0.80 -16.34 10.01
N ARG A 96 -0.04 -15.30 10.40
CA ARG A 96 1.16 -15.44 11.22
C ARG A 96 0.81 -15.74 12.68
N LEU A 97 -0.22 -15.09 13.21
CA LEU A 97 -0.71 -15.31 14.57
C LEU A 97 -1.20 -16.75 14.74
N SER A 98 -2.09 -17.21 13.86
CA SER A 98 -2.60 -18.59 13.89
C SER A 98 -1.48 -19.64 13.76
N LYS A 99 -0.40 -19.34 13.02
CA LYS A 99 0.75 -20.23 12.92
C LYS A 99 1.51 -20.31 14.25
N LEU A 100 1.79 -19.18 14.88
CA LEU A 100 2.47 -19.12 16.18
C LEU A 100 1.66 -19.81 17.27
N GLU A 101 0.35 -19.61 17.31
CA GLU A 101 -0.56 -20.27 18.25
C GLU A 101 -0.52 -21.79 18.11
N ARG A 102 -0.50 -22.31 16.88
CA ARG A 102 -0.35 -23.76 16.63
C ARG A 102 1.00 -24.29 17.06
N GLU A 103 2.09 -23.56 16.79
CA GLU A 103 3.44 -23.97 17.21
C GLU A 103 3.56 -24.01 18.74
N LEU A 104 2.97 -23.04 19.45
CA LEU A 104 2.92 -23.03 20.91
C LEU A 104 2.07 -24.19 21.46
N HIS A 105 0.92 -24.47 20.84
CA HIS A 105 0.06 -25.59 21.25
C HIS A 105 0.73 -26.95 21.03
N ASN A 106 1.48 -27.13 19.95
CA ASN A 106 2.14 -28.39 19.63
C ASN A 106 3.42 -28.66 20.45
N ASN A 107 3.98 -27.62 21.10
CA ASN A 107 5.21 -27.69 21.88
C ASN A 107 4.97 -27.83 23.40
N GLY A 108 3.71 -27.86 23.85
CA GLY A 108 3.30 -28.07 25.25
C GLY A 108 2.65 -29.43 25.45
#